data_AF-A0A1V5ZVM6-F1
#
_entry.id   AF-A0A1V5ZVM6-F1
#
_cell.length_a   1.000
_cell.length_b   1.000
_cell.length_c   1.000
_cell.angle_alpha   90.00
_cell.angle_beta   90.00
_cell.angle_gamma   90.00
#
_symmetry.space_group_name_H-M   'P 1'
#
loop_
_entity.id
_entity.type
_entity.pdbx_description
1 polymer ?
#
loop_
_entity_poly.entity_id
_entity_poly.type
_entity_poly.pdbx_seq_one_letter_code
_entity_poly.pdbx_strand_id
1 'polypeptide(L)'
;MFPILGEYSLNDIEIVVAFDISVRKAGKTINEAIYVSPNNFCRIANLKVLNKAPVLRGSTLDGNPEHLQKFVKESEEKAVDIPEVLKKYKVDVLLNLLPTGSMVHMICSAF
;
A
#
# COMPACT_ATOMS: atom_id res chain seq x y z
N MET A 1 6.21 -21.36 7.61
CA MET A 1 5.70 -22.61 8.21
C MET A 1 5.10 -23.52 7.15
N PHE A 2 4.40 -23.00 6.13
CA PHE A 2 3.94 -23.79 4.98
C PHE A 2 4.39 -23.12 3.67
N PRO A 3 5.12 -23.83 2.77
CA PRO A 3 5.49 -23.29 1.46
C PRO A 3 4.29 -23.20 0.49
N ILE A 4 3.23 -23.96 0.77
CA ILE A 4 1.94 -23.95 0.08
C ILE A 4 0.85 -23.97 1.16
N LEU A 5 -0.13 -23.08 1.07
CA LEU A 5 -1.28 -23.01 1.97
C LEU A 5 -2.58 -23.22 1.17
N GLY A 6 -3.27 -24.33 1.43
CA GLY A 6 -4.34 -24.78 0.54
C GLY A 6 -3.76 -25.13 -0.83
N GLU A 7 -4.22 -24.44 -1.87
CA GLU A 7 -3.72 -24.59 -3.25
C GLU A 7 -2.83 -23.41 -3.69
N TYR A 8 -2.51 -22.47 -2.78
CA TYR A 8 -1.75 -21.26 -3.08
C TYR A 8 -0.30 -21.36 -2.58
N SER A 9 0.65 -21.10 -3.46
CA SER A 9 2.08 -20.93 -3.18
C SER A 9 2.43 -19.44 -3.03
N LEU A 10 3.68 -19.16 -2.61
CA LEU A 10 4.19 -17.79 -2.52
C LEU A 10 4.18 -17.05 -3.87
N ASN A 11 4.27 -17.78 -4.99
CA ASN A 11 4.29 -17.17 -6.32
C ASN A 11 2.90 -16.77 -6.82
N ASP A 12 1.83 -17.27 -6.17
CA ASP A 12 0.45 -16.96 -6.53
C ASP A 12 -0.03 -15.64 -5.90
N ILE A 13 0.83 -14.98 -5.10
CA ILE A 13 0.54 -13.66 -4.53
C ILE A 13 0.87 -12.60 -5.58
N GLU A 14 -0.17 -12.00 -6.14
CA GLU A 14 -0.05 -10.87 -7.06
C GLU A 14 -0.55 -9.57 -6.42
N ILE A 15 0.34 -8.59 -6.37
CA ILE A 15 0.00 -7.22 -6.01
C ILE A 15 -0.55 -6.52 -7.25
N VAL A 16 -1.83 -6.14 -7.20
CA VAL A 16 -2.54 -5.55 -8.35
C VAL A 16 -2.81 -4.05 -8.21
N VAL A 17 -2.95 -3.53 -6.99
CA VAL A 17 -3.15 -2.10 -6.69
C VAL A 17 -2.84 -1.83 -5.22
N ALA A 18 -2.32 -0.65 -4.91
CA ALA A 18 -2.09 -0.21 -3.53
C ALA A 18 -2.62 1.20 -3.29
N PHE A 19 -2.75 1.57 -2.01
CA PHE A 19 -3.18 2.89 -1.60
C PHE A 19 -2.22 3.48 -0.56
N ASP A 20 -1.87 4.75 -0.72
CA ASP A 20 -1.10 5.49 0.28
C ASP A 20 -1.50 6.97 0.24
N ILE A 21 -1.32 7.68 1.35
CA ILE A 21 -1.61 9.12 1.44
C ILE A 21 -0.39 9.97 1.13
N SER A 22 0.81 9.39 1.23
CA SER A 22 2.08 10.10 1.12
C SER A 22 2.29 10.65 -0.29
N VAL A 23 2.65 11.94 -0.38
CA VAL A 23 3.08 12.59 -1.64
C VAL A 23 4.29 11.91 -2.27
N ARG A 24 5.05 11.15 -1.48
CA ARG A 24 6.23 10.42 -1.97
C ARG A 24 5.89 9.07 -2.60
N LYS A 25 4.67 8.57 -2.41
CA LYS A 25 4.24 7.22 -2.82
C LYS A 25 3.04 7.24 -3.77
N ALA A 26 2.02 8.05 -3.50
CA ALA A 26 0.89 8.22 -4.41
C ALA A 26 1.40 8.64 -5.80
N GLY A 27 0.83 8.04 -6.85
CA GLY A 27 1.22 8.24 -8.25
C GLY A 27 2.42 7.41 -8.72
N LYS A 28 3.07 6.65 -7.83
CA LYS A 28 4.19 5.75 -8.19
C LYS A 28 3.75 4.31 -8.39
N THR A 29 4.65 3.49 -8.89
CA THR A 29 4.49 2.04 -8.89
C THR A 29 5.04 1.41 -7.60
N ILE A 30 4.62 0.18 -7.27
CA ILE A 30 5.11 -0.56 -6.10
C ILE A 30 6.64 -0.64 -6.07
N ASN A 31 7.28 -0.99 -7.18
CA ASN A 31 8.74 -1.10 -7.27
C ASN A 31 9.50 0.21 -7.00
N GLU A 32 8.82 1.36 -6.97
CA GLU A 32 9.38 2.64 -6.53
C GLU A 32 8.93 2.96 -5.10
N ALA A 33 7.63 2.85 -4.82
CA ALA A 33 6.99 3.28 -3.59
C ALA A 33 7.53 2.57 -2.35
N ILE A 34 7.88 1.27 -2.45
CA ILE A 34 8.43 0.52 -1.31
C ILE A 34 9.82 1.02 -0.90
N TYR A 35 10.54 1.70 -1.80
CA TYR A 35 11.90 2.18 -1.57
C TYR A 35 11.95 3.61 -1.02
N VAL A 36 10.82 4.30 -0.92
CA VAL A 36 10.78 5.72 -0.56
C VAL A 36 10.65 5.91 0.96
N SER A 37 11.40 6.88 1.49
CA SER A 37 11.27 7.33 2.88
C SER A 37 9.82 7.71 3.22
N PRO A 38 9.31 7.42 4.43
CA PRO A 38 10.04 6.94 5.61
C PRO A 38 10.26 5.41 5.70
N ASN A 39 9.90 4.64 4.66
CA ASN A 39 10.22 3.20 4.67
C ASN A 39 11.73 2.99 4.78
N ASN A 40 12.15 2.11 5.71
CA ASN A 40 13.56 1.86 6.04
C ASN A 40 13.90 0.37 6.16
N PHE A 41 13.07 -0.52 5.58
CA PHE A 41 13.34 -1.96 5.56
C PHE A 41 14.72 -2.26 4.97
N CYS A 42 15.45 -3.20 5.60
CA CYS A 42 16.79 -3.58 5.16
C CYS A 42 16.77 -4.11 3.73
N ARG A 43 17.68 -3.65 2.87
CA ARG A 43 17.72 -4.09 1.48
C ARG A 43 18.27 -5.51 1.42
N ILE A 44 17.51 -6.41 0.81
CA ILE A 44 17.98 -7.75 0.48
C ILE A 44 18.93 -7.62 -0.72
N ALA A 45 20.19 -8.01 -0.53
CA ALA A 45 21.21 -7.89 -1.57
C ALA A 45 20.77 -8.62 -2.85
N ASN A 46 20.97 -7.97 -4.00
CA ASN A 46 20.63 -8.48 -5.34
C ASN A 46 19.13 -8.76 -5.59
N LEU A 47 18.23 -8.38 -4.67
CA LEU A 47 16.79 -8.47 -4.89
C LEU A 47 16.25 -7.17 -5.50
N LYS A 48 15.63 -7.27 -6.68
CA LYS A 48 14.89 -6.17 -7.30
C LYS A 48 13.42 -6.55 -7.42
N VAL A 49 12.56 -5.76 -6.76
CA VAL A 49 11.11 -5.89 -6.95
C VAL A 49 10.74 -5.28 -8.29
N LEU A 50 9.99 -6.01 -9.12
CA LEU A 50 9.59 -5.58 -10.46
C LEU A 50 8.11 -5.22 -10.59
N ASN A 51 7.32 -5.42 -9.53
CA ASN A 51 5.89 -5.18 -9.56
C ASN A 51 5.58 -3.71 -9.95
N LYS A 52 4.73 -3.53 -10.97
CA LYS A 52 4.36 -2.23 -11.54
C LYS A 52 2.95 -1.77 -11.15
N ALA A 53 2.30 -2.43 -10.20
CA ALA A 53 0.99 -2.01 -9.74
C ALA A 53 1.04 -0.56 -9.25
N PRO A 54 0.01 0.24 -9.54
CA PRO A 54 -0.02 1.63 -9.15
C PRO A 54 -0.33 1.79 -7.66
N VAL A 55 0.28 2.80 -7.06
CA VAL A 55 -0.07 3.30 -5.73
C VAL A 55 -0.97 4.52 -5.91
N LEU A 56 -2.26 4.36 -5.58
CA LEU A 56 -3.27 5.38 -5.73
C LEU A 56 -3.42 6.18 -4.43
N ARG A 57 -3.87 7.43 -4.55
CA ARG A 57 -4.18 8.25 -3.38
C ARG A 57 -5.44 7.71 -2.68
N GLY A 58 -5.27 7.14 -1.49
CA GLY A 58 -6.40 6.77 -0.62
C GLY A 58 -6.98 7.97 0.14
N SER A 59 -8.05 7.78 0.91
CA SER A 59 -8.56 8.81 1.83
C SER A 59 -7.73 8.86 3.11
N THR A 60 -7.46 10.06 3.64
CA THR A 60 -6.64 10.22 4.87
C THR A 60 -7.38 9.86 6.14
N LEU A 61 -8.57 10.44 6.34
CA LEU A 61 -9.39 10.25 7.54
C LEU A 61 -8.58 10.44 8.84
N ASP A 62 -8.58 9.46 9.73
CA ASP A 62 -7.82 9.47 10.98
C ASP A 62 -6.44 8.78 10.88
N GLY A 63 -6.03 8.37 9.68
CA GLY A 63 -4.78 7.64 9.44
C GLY A 63 -3.49 8.46 9.46
N ASN A 64 -3.57 9.78 9.65
CA ASN A 64 -2.42 10.67 9.73
C ASN A 64 -2.52 11.68 10.89
N PRO A 65 -2.52 11.20 12.15
CA PRO A 65 -2.50 12.06 13.33
C PRO A 65 -1.24 12.94 13.37
N GLU A 66 -1.27 13.99 14.19
CA GLU A 66 -0.23 15.03 14.27
C GLU A 66 1.21 14.48 14.39
N HIS A 67 1.40 13.39 15.15
CA HIS A 67 2.72 12.79 15.32
C HIS A 67 3.25 12.10 14.05
N LEU A 68 2.38 11.64 13.15
CA LEU A 68 2.76 11.05 11.85
C LEU A 68 2.93 12.08 10.74
N GLN A 69 2.21 13.21 10.80
CA GLN A 69 2.35 14.32 9.83
C GLN A 69 3.78 14.87 9.76
N LYS A 70 4.56 14.71 10.83
CA LYS A 70 5.99 15.06 10.89
C LYS A 70 6.85 14.26 9.91
N PHE A 71 6.40 13.05 9.54
CA PHE A 71 7.12 12.14 8.65
C PHE A 71 6.42 11.95 7.31
N VAL A 72 5.08 12.04 7.29
CA VAL A 72 4.26 11.78 6.11
C VAL A 72 3.52 13.04 5.70
N LYS A 73 4.06 13.73 4.68
CA LYS A 73 3.34 14.78 3.98
C LYS A 73 2.35 14.16 3.00
N GLU A 74 1.10 14.61 3.06
CA GLU A 74 0.04 14.11 2.20
C GLU A 74 0.16 14.57 0.76
N SER A 75 -0.24 13.69 -0.17
CA SER A 75 -0.42 14.02 -1.58
C SER A 75 -1.64 14.91 -1.75
N GLU A 76 -1.48 15.91 -2.64
CA GLU A 76 -2.54 16.82 -3.08
C GLU A 76 -3.46 16.19 -4.14
N GLU A 77 -3.15 14.98 -4.61
CA GLU A 77 -4.02 14.21 -5.49
C GLU A 77 -5.39 13.96 -4.83
N LYS A 78 -6.42 13.83 -5.66
CA LYS A 78 -7.76 13.46 -5.17
C LYS A 78 -7.76 12.01 -4.74
N ALA A 79 -8.36 11.75 -3.58
CA ALA A 79 -8.62 10.39 -3.14
C ALA A 79 -9.51 9.66 -4.14
N VAL A 80 -9.15 8.42 -4.47
CA VAL A 80 -9.94 7.55 -5.35
C VAL A 80 -11.12 6.93 -4.60
N ASP A 81 -12.14 6.49 -5.32
CA ASP A 81 -13.16 5.61 -4.77
C ASP A 81 -12.59 4.20 -4.62
N ILE A 82 -12.25 3.80 -3.39
CA ILE A 82 -11.62 2.50 -3.13
C ILE A 82 -12.53 1.33 -3.55
N PRO A 83 -13.82 1.24 -3.13
CA PRO A 83 -14.70 0.18 -3.61
C PRO A 83 -14.74 0.01 -5.12
N GLU A 84 -14.77 1.10 -5.88
CA GLU A 84 -14.71 1.04 -7.35
C GLU A 84 -13.36 0.52 -7.85
N VAL A 85 -12.25 0.98 -7.27
CA VAL A 85 -10.91 0.51 -7.61
C VAL A 85 -10.76 -0.98 -7.31
N LEU A 86 -11.17 -1.46 -6.13
CA LEU A 86 -11.05 -2.88 -5.77
C LEU A 86 -11.79 -3.78 -6.75
N LYS A 87 -13.00 -3.37 -7.17
CA LYS A 87 -13.76 -4.06 -8.23
C LYS A 87 -13.03 -4.01 -9.57
N LYS A 88 -12.55 -2.83 -9.98
CA LYS A 88 -11.84 -2.63 -11.25
C LYS A 88 -10.59 -3.51 -11.36
N TYR A 89 -9.83 -3.63 -10.28
CA TYR A 89 -8.60 -4.43 -10.23
C TYR A 89 -8.84 -5.88 -9.83
N LYS A 90 -10.10 -6.31 -9.62
CA LYS A 90 -10.49 -7.67 -9.22
C LYS A 90 -9.70 -8.17 -8.00
N VAL A 91 -9.67 -7.36 -6.95
CA VAL A 91 -8.95 -7.69 -5.72
C VAL A 91 -9.67 -8.79 -4.95
N ASP A 92 -8.99 -9.91 -4.72
CA ASP A 92 -9.49 -11.02 -3.90
C ASP A 92 -9.24 -10.81 -2.40
N VAL A 93 -8.09 -10.21 -2.05
CA VAL A 93 -7.66 -10.00 -0.66
C VAL A 93 -7.22 -8.57 -0.45
N LEU A 94 -7.72 -7.94 0.62
CA LEU A 94 -7.32 -6.62 1.08
C LEU A 94 -6.52 -6.74 2.38
N LEU A 95 -5.27 -6.27 2.39
CA LEU A 95 -4.39 -6.37 3.57
C LEU A 95 -4.24 -5.02 4.29
N ASN A 96 -4.67 -4.92 5.56
CA ASN A 96 -4.63 -3.66 6.30
C ASN A 96 -3.32 -3.37 7.05
N LEU A 97 -2.50 -2.46 6.51
CA LEU A 97 -1.26 -1.95 7.16
C LEU A 97 -1.36 -0.46 7.57
N LEU A 98 -2.56 0.03 7.89
CA LEU A 98 -2.72 1.38 8.43
C LEU A 98 -2.03 1.55 9.79
N PRO A 99 -1.64 2.79 10.16
CA PRO A 99 -1.13 3.07 11.49
C PRO A 99 -2.14 2.69 12.59
N THR A 100 -1.63 2.18 13.71
CA THR A 100 -2.43 1.85 14.88
C THR A 100 -3.29 3.03 15.32
N GLY A 101 -4.55 2.76 15.66
CA GLY A 101 -5.51 3.78 16.10
C GLY A 101 -6.35 4.39 14.97
N SER A 102 -6.07 4.05 13.70
CA SER A 102 -6.95 4.39 12.58
C SER A 102 -8.20 3.51 12.62
N MET A 103 -9.36 4.10 12.91
CA MET A 103 -10.64 3.40 13.12
C MET A 103 -11.71 3.81 12.12
N VAL A 104 -11.63 5.02 11.55
CA VAL A 104 -12.68 5.56 10.69
C VAL A 104 -12.44 5.12 9.24
N HIS A 105 -13.34 4.28 8.73
CA HIS A 105 -13.30 3.59 7.43
C HIS A 105 -11.99 2.81 7.18
N MET A 106 -12.11 1.49 7.32
CA MET A 106 -11.08 0.50 7.09
C MET A 106 -10.61 0.54 5.61
N ILE A 107 -9.52 1.26 5.30
CA ILE A 107 -9.02 1.36 3.92
C ILE A 107 -7.49 1.28 3.93
N CYS A 108 -6.98 0.17 3.42
CA CYS A 108 -5.59 -0.20 3.65
C CYS A 108 -4.57 0.43 2.70
N SER A 109 -3.38 0.66 3.25
CA SER A 109 -2.15 0.43 2.50
C SER A 109 -1.84 -1.05 2.53
N ALA A 110 -1.67 -1.68 1.38
CA ALA A 110 -0.90 -2.90 1.29
C ALA A 110 -0.23 -3.00 -0.06
N PHE A 111 0.97 -3.58 0.01
CA PHE A 111 1.69 -4.15 -1.11
C PHE A 111 0.80 -5.25 -1.66
#